data_AF-A0A1Y5HS30-F1
#
_entry.id   AF-A0A1Y5HS30-F1
#
_cell.length_a   1.000
_cell.length_b   1.000
_cell.length_c   1.000
_cell.angle_alpha   90.00
_cell.angle_beta   90.00
_cell.angle_gamma   90.00
#
_symmetry.space_group_name_H-M   'P 1'
#
loop_
_entity.id
_entity.type
_entity.pdbx_description
1 polymer ?
#
loop_
_entity_poly.entity_id
_entity_poly.type
_entity_poly.pdbx_seq_one_letter_code
_entity_poly.pdbx_strand_id
1 'polypeptide(L)'
;GRFDHHQRGGAGERENGIPYSSFGLIWQKYGLEICGGNQDIANSVDSGLVSTIDAVDCGHVEGVSKGISLSQTISMFNPTWQEDSHYDECFDEAVAFASRILARFIASANGGISAKAIVAKAVENAEDPRVIVLEQYTPWKRTVHALSEEALYVVYPSGSGPWRIQTVPMELGSFEDRKSLPTPWAGLSNKELQDVTGIDDAMFCHNGLFIGGAETFESTMKMAAMALQFQAEEA
;
A
#
# COMPACT_ATOMS: atom_id res chain seq x y z
N GLY A 1 -10.14 8.64 -32.50
CA GLY A 1 -10.67 9.88 -31.85
C GLY A 1 -9.54 10.58 -31.10
N ARG A 2 -9.74 11.74 -30.44
CA ARG A 2 -8.65 12.44 -29.73
C ARG A 2 -8.00 11.58 -28.62
N PHE A 3 -8.78 10.71 -27.96
CA PHE A 3 -8.33 9.83 -26.88
C PHE A 3 -8.26 8.37 -27.33
N ASP A 4 -7.91 8.15 -28.59
CA ASP A 4 -7.74 6.82 -29.15
C ASP A 4 -6.24 6.53 -29.27
N HIS A 5 -5.87 5.26 -29.11
CA HIS A 5 -4.48 4.81 -29.19
C HIS A 5 -4.22 3.88 -30.39
N HIS A 6 -5.26 3.52 -31.15
CA HIS A 6 -5.16 2.69 -32.36
C HIS A 6 -4.67 3.46 -33.60
N GLN A 7 -4.43 4.76 -33.48
CA GLN A 7 -3.95 5.57 -34.61
C GLN A 7 -2.56 5.16 -35.08
N ARG A 8 -2.29 5.39 -36.37
CA ARG A 8 -0.98 5.12 -36.97
C ARG A 8 0.10 5.95 -36.28
N GLY A 9 1.10 5.26 -35.72
CA GLY A 9 2.16 5.90 -34.92
C GLY A 9 1.92 5.86 -33.40
N GLY A 10 0.78 5.33 -32.95
CA GLY A 10 0.44 5.17 -31.54
C GLY A 10 -0.02 6.47 -30.86
N ALA A 11 -0.11 6.41 -29.52
CA ALA A 11 -0.50 7.53 -28.67
C ALA A 11 0.68 8.17 -27.92
N GLY A 12 1.92 7.79 -28.26
CA GLY A 12 3.10 8.09 -27.47
C GLY A 12 3.20 7.24 -26.21
N GLU A 13 4.18 7.56 -25.37
CA GLU A 13 4.51 6.82 -24.16
C GLU A 13 4.98 7.76 -23.04
N ARG A 14 4.94 7.25 -21.81
CA ARG A 14 5.49 7.90 -20.62
C ARG A 14 7.02 7.83 -20.64
N GLU A 15 7.68 8.63 -19.79
CA GLU A 15 9.14 8.59 -19.62
C GLU A 15 9.68 7.22 -19.20
N ASN A 16 8.85 6.41 -18.52
CA ASN A 16 9.19 5.03 -18.14
C ASN A 16 8.94 4.01 -19.27
N GLY A 17 8.61 4.45 -20.48
CA GLY A 17 8.39 3.60 -21.66
C GLY A 17 7.01 2.96 -21.75
N ILE A 18 6.12 3.18 -20.76
CA ILE A 18 4.76 2.64 -20.82
C ILE A 18 3.94 3.43 -21.85
N PRO A 19 3.42 2.81 -22.91
CA PRO A 19 2.59 3.47 -23.92
C PRO A 19 1.26 3.94 -23.34
N TYR A 20 0.69 5.00 -23.91
CA TYR A 20 -0.64 5.47 -23.50
C TYR A 20 -1.76 4.67 -24.15
N SER A 21 -2.72 4.21 -23.35
CA SER A 21 -4.04 3.80 -23.85
C SER A 21 -5.02 4.98 -23.82
N SER A 22 -6.27 4.72 -24.20
CA SER A 22 -7.36 5.70 -24.07
C SER A 22 -7.46 6.28 -22.64
N PHE A 23 -7.23 5.47 -21.60
CA PHE A 23 -7.32 5.94 -20.22
C PHE A 23 -6.20 6.92 -19.88
N GLY A 24 -4.95 6.59 -20.19
CA GLY A 24 -3.82 7.51 -20.06
C GLY A 24 -4.00 8.84 -20.79
N LEU A 25 -4.50 8.81 -22.03
CA LEU A 25 -4.76 10.03 -22.80
C LEU A 25 -5.84 10.92 -22.16
N ILE A 26 -6.88 10.32 -21.60
CA ILE A 26 -7.91 11.04 -20.83
C ILE A 26 -7.30 11.59 -19.54
N TRP A 27 -6.48 10.80 -18.85
CA TRP A 27 -5.82 11.19 -17.61
C TRP A 27 -4.85 12.36 -17.80
N GLN A 28 -4.09 12.39 -18.88
CA GLN A 28 -3.24 13.53 -19.23
C GLN A 28 -4.03 14.83 -19.35
N LYS A 29 -5.29 14.76 -19.81
CA LYS A 29 -6.12 15.95 -19.97
C LYS A 29 -6.86 16.36 -18.70
N TYR A 30 -7.45 15.41 -17.98
CA TYR A 30 -8.39 15.70 -16.90
C TYR A 30 -7.92 15.22 -15.52
N GLY A 31 -6.87 14.41 -15.44
CA GLY A 31 -6.40 13.81 -14.19
C GLY A 31 -6.06 14.85 -13.12
N LEU A 32 -5.40 15.94 -13.51
CA LEU A 32 -5.08 17.03 -12.59
C LEU A 32 -6.33 17.73 -12.06
N GLU A 33 -7.32 17.99 -12.94
CA GLU A 33 -8.59 18.62 -12.56
C GLU A 33 -9.39 17.72 -11.61
N ILE A 34 -9.50 16.44 -11.93
CA ILE A 34 -10.17 15.42 -11.09
C ILE A 34 -9.49 15.30 -9.71
N CYS A 35 -8.18 15.52 -9.65
CA CYS A 35 -7.41 15.54 -8.39
C CYS A 35 -7.41 16.91 -7.70
N GLY A 36 -8.30 17.83 -8.08
CA GLY A 36 -8.44 19.14 -7.44
C GLY A 36 -7.25 20.08 -7.66
N GLY A 37 -6.51 19.91 -8.77
CA GLY A 37 -5.32 20.70 -9.07
C GLY A 37 -4.04 20.24 -8.35
N ASN A 38 -4.08 19.11 -7.62
CA ASN A 38 -2.92 18.59 -6.91
C ASN A 38 -2.12 17.61 -7.78
N GLN A 39 -0.94 18.04 -8.22
CA GLN A 39 -0.07 17.25 -9.10
C GLN A 39 0.46 15.98 -8.43
N ASP A 40 0.76 16.01 -7.14
CA ASP A 40 1.27 14.84 -6.42
C ASP A 40 0.22 13.73 -6.34
N ILE A 41 -1.05 14.09 -6.12
CA ILE A 41 -2.17 13.14 -6.17
C ILE A 41 -2.30 12.57 -7.58
N ALA A 42 -2.28 13.43 -8.60
CA ALA A 42 -2.41 13.00 -10.00
C ALA A 42 -1.30 12.04 -10.43
N ASN A 43 -0.05 12.32 -10.04
CA ASN A 43 1.10 11.45 -10.29
C ASN A 43 0.99 10.11 -9.54
N SER A 44 0.55 10.14 -8.28
CA SER A 44 0.35 8.92 -7.49
C SER A 44 -0.77 8.04 -8.05
N VAL A 45 -1.84 8.62 -8.59
CA VAL A 45 -2.92 7.86 -9.23
C VAL A 45 -2.50 7.38 -10.61
N ASP A 46 -1.75 8.19 -11.39
CA ASP A 46 -1.22 7.74 -12.68
C ASP A 46 -0.37 6.48 -12.51
N SER A 47 0.66 6.57 -11.66
CA SER A 47 1.60 5.47 -11.41
C SER A 47 0.96 4.22 -10.80
N GLY A 48 -0.08 4.38 -9.95
CA GLY A 48 -0.70 3.26 -9.25
C GLY A 48 -1.88 2.60 -9.96
N LEU A 49 -2.52 3.29 -10.89
CA LEU A 49 -3.77 2.83 -11.54
C LEU A 49 -3.71 2.98 -13.05
N VAL A 50 -3.48 4.21 -13.54
CA VAL A 50 -3.65 4.56 -14.96
C VAL A 50 -2.57 3.89 -15.80
N SER A 51 -1.30 4.05 -15.43
CA SER A 51 -0.17 3.46 -16.16
C SER A 51 -0.24 1.93 -16.14
N THR A 52 -0.74 1.33 -15.06
CA THR A 52 -0.92 -0.12 -14.95
C THR A 52 -1.99 -0.63 -15.91
N ILE A 53 -3.12 0.07 -16.03
CA ILE A 53 -4.17 -0.27 -17.00
C ILE A 53 -3.67 -0.06 -18.43
N ASP A 54 -2.99 1.06 -18.69
CA ASP A 54 -2.39 1.35 -20.01
C ASP A 54 -1.40 0.26 -20.43
N ALA A 55 -0.53 -0.18 -19.51
CA ALA A 55 0.43 -1.24 -19.78
C ALA A 55 -0.26 -2.55 -20.17
N VAL A 56 -1.33 -2.93 -19.46
CA VAL A 56 -2.12 -4.13 -19.79
C VAL A 56 -2.78 -3.99 -21.16
N ASP A 57 -3.44 -2.86 -21.41
CA ASP A 57 -4.19 -2.62 -22.64
C ASP A 57 -3.30 -2.56 -23.89
N CYS A 58 -2.11 -2.00 -23.75
CA CYS A 58 -1.12 -1.91 -24.83
C CYS A 58 -0.18 -3.13 -24.90
N GLY A 59 -0.40 -4.17 -24.09
CA GLY A 59 0.43 -5.38 -24.07
C GLY A 59 1.87 -5.15 -23.61
N HIS A 60 2.12 -4.06 -22.87
CA HIS A 60 3.41 -3.70 -22.28
C HIS A 60 3.58 -4.32 -20.89
N VAL A 61 3.26 -5.60 -20.74
CA VAL A 61 3.39 -6.36 -19.50
C VAL A 61 4.36 -7.52 -19.68
N GLU A 62 5.18 -7.77 -18.66
CA GLU A 62 6.14 -8.88 -18.70
C GLU A 62 5.48 -10.20 -18.30
N GLY A 63 5.82 -11.25 -19.05
CA GLY A 63 5.35 -12.61 -18.76
C GLY A 63 3.86 -12.83 -19.03
N VAL A 64 3.35 -13.95 -18.51
CA VAL A 64 1.93 -14.30 -18.63
C VAL A 64 1.18 -13.65 -17.47
N SER A 65 0.16 -12.86 -17.78
CA SER A 65 -0.75 -12.32 -16.76
C SER A 65 -1.35 -13.47 -15.93
N LYS A 66 -1.12 -13.45 -14.62
CA LYS A 66 -1.67 -14.43 -13.67
C LYS A 66 -2.70 -13.76 -12.78
N GLY A 67 -3.82 -14.45 -12.52
CA GLY A 67 -4.92 -13.92 -11.71
C GLY A 67 -5.88 -13.01 -12.49
N ILE A 68 -6.73 -12.30 -11.75
CA ILE A 68 -7.75 -11.40 -12.29
C ILE A 68 -7.23 -9.96 -12.23
N SER A 69 -7.22 -9.25 -13.35
CA SER A 69 -6.86 -7.82 -13.41
C SER A 69 -8.08 -6.92 -13.26
N LEU A 70 -7.87 -5.66 -12.87
CA LEU A 70 -8.96 -4.67 -12.82
C LEU A 70 -9.59 -4.45 -14.21
N SER A 71 -8.78 -4.45 -15.29
CA SER A 71 -9.29 -4.36 -16.66
C SER A 71 -10.19 -5.55 -17.01
N GLN A 72 -9.82 -6.76 -16.58
CA GLN A 72 -10.67 -7.95 -16.74
C GLN A 72 -11.95 -7.83 -15.92
N THR A 73 -11.87 -7.38 -14.66
CA THR A 73 -13.05 -7.17 -13.80
C THR A 73 -14.02 -6.16 -14.40
N ILE A 74 -13.53 -5.05 -14.96
CA ILE A 74 -14.38 -4.06 -15.64
C ILE A 74 -14.99 -4.67 -16.91
N SER A 75 -14.23 -5.47 -17.66
CA SER A 75 -14.73 -6.15 -18.86
C SER A 75 -15.83 -7.17 -18.56
N MET A 76 -15.86 -7.75 -17.34
CA MET A 76 -16.91 -8.68 -16.92
C MET A 76 -18.31 -8.05 -16.80
N PHE A 77 -18.43 -6.73 -16.83
CA PHE A 77 -19.73 -6.07 -16.91
C PHE A 77 -20.34 -6.17 -18.32
N ASN A 78 -19.55 -6.48 -19.36
CA ASN A 78 -20.11 -6.67 -20.70
C ASN A 78 -21.08 -7.87 -20.70
N PRO A 79 -22.24 -7.77 -21.37
CA PRO A 79 -23.13 -8.90 -21.57
C PRO A 79 -22.39 -10.11 -22.15
N THR A 80 -22.64 -11.29 -21.57
CA THR A 80 -22.21 -12.54 -22.17
C THR A 80 -23.10 -12.90 -23.36
N TRP A 81 -22.63 -13.84 -24.20
CA TRP A 81 -23.40 -14.32 -25.35
C TRP A 81 -24.71 -15.03 -24.98
N GLN A 82 -24.95 -15.34 -23.70
CA GLN A 82 -26.17 -16.00 -23.21
C GLN A 82 -27.15 -15.05 -22.53
N GLU A 83 -26.78 -13.79 -22.33
CA GLU A 83 -27.61 -12.81 -21.61
C GLU A 83 -28.36 -11.92 -22.61
N ASP A 84 -29.64 -11.71 -22.34
CA ASP A 84 -30.45 -10.70 -23.01
C ASP A 84 -30.37 -9.40 -22.19
N SER A 85 -29.23 -8.74 -22.25
CA SER A 85 -28.92 -7.51 -21.51
C SER A 85 -28.56 -6.38 -22.45
N HIS A 86 -28.89 -5.14 -22.06
CA HIS A 86 -28.59 -3.96 -22.87
C HIS A 86 -27.18 -3.45 -22.57
N TYR A 87 -26.34 -3.31 -23.60
CA TYR A 87 -24.96 -2.85 -23.46
C TYR A 87 -24.84 -1.52 -22.69
N ASP A 88 -25.79 -0.60 -22.87
CA ASP A 88 -25.77 0.69 -22.19
C ASP A 88 -25.99 0.56 -20.67
N GLU A 89 -26.86 -0.36 -20.22
CA GLU A 89 -27.10 -0.58 -18.79
C GLU A 89 -25.86 -1.21 -18.12
N CYS A 90 -25.28 -2.21 -18.76
CA CYS A 90 -24.01 -2.82 -18.37
C CYS A 90 -22.86 -1.80 -18.33
N PHE A 91 -22.82 -0.89 -19.30
CA PHE A 91 -21.85 0.20 -19.33
C PHE A 91 -22.01 1.14 -18.14
N ASP A 92 -23.24 1.53 -17.81
CA ASP A 92 -23.52 2.40 -16.66
C ASP A 92 -23.10 1.74 -15.33
N GLU A 93 -23.30 0.43 -15.18
CA GLU A 93 -22.79 -0.33 -14.03
C GLU A 93 -21.26 -0.33 -13.96
N ALA A 94 -20.59 -0.56 -15.09
CA ALA A 94 -19.15 -0.50 -15.20
C ALA A 94 -18.61 0.90 -14.84
N VAL A 95 -19.28 1.96 -15.29
CA VAL A 95 -18.94 3.35 -14.97
C VAL A 95 -19.10 3.62 -13.47
N ALA A 96 -20.19 3.17 -12.85
CA ALA A 96 -20.41 3.33 -11.41
C ALA A 96 -19.31 2.65 -10.59
N PHE A 97 -18.95 1.41 -10.96
CA PHE A 97 -17.86 0.66 -10.35
C PHE A 97 -16.51 1.37 -10.54
N ALA A 98 -16.14 1.69 -11.79
CA ALA A 98 -14.87 2.35 -12.10
C ALA A 98 -14.74 3.71 -11.40
N SER A 99 -15.82 4.49 -11.34
CA SER A 99 -15.86 5.78 -10.63
C SER A 99 -15.57 5.61 -9.14
N ARG A 100 -16.14 4.58 -8.50
CA ARG A 100 -15.89 4.29 -7.09
C ARG A 100 -14.44 3.91 -6.85
N ILE A 101 -13.87 3.07 -7.70
CA ILE A 101 -12.46 2.66 -7.61
C ILE A 101 -11.53 3.87 -7.79
N LEU A 102 -11.75 4.68 -8.83
CA LEU A 102 -10.96 5.89 -9.08
C LEU A 102 -10.99 6.86 -7.89
N ALA A 103 -12.18 7.11 -7.34
CA ALA A 103 -12.33 7.95 -6.15
C ALA A 103 -11.55 7.41 -4.93
N ARG A 104 -11.48 6.08 -4.77
CA ARG A 104 -10.68 5.47 -3.70
C ARG A 104 -9.17 5.57 -3.94
N PHE A 105 -8.71 5.45 -5.19
CA PHE A 105 -7.31 5.70 -5.54
C PHE A 105 -6.90 7.14 -5.24
N ILE A 106 -7.74 8.12 -5.63
CA ILE A 106 -7.53 9.54 -5.31
C ILE A 106 -7.50 9.77 -3.80
N ALA A 107 -8.48 9.24 -3.06
CA ALA A 107 -8.53 9.38 -1.60
C ALA A 107 -7.32 8.74 -0.92
N SER A 108 -6.85 7.58 -1.42
CA SER A 108 -5.65 6.90 -0.92
C SER A 108 -4.39 7.71 -1.18
N ALA A 109 -4.23 8.26 -2.40
CA ALA A 109 -3.12 9.13 -2.76
C ALA A 109 -3.10 10.40 -1.89
N ASN A 110 -4.25 11.06 -1.71
CA ASN A 110 -4.37 12.22 -0.83
C ASN A 110 -4.00 11.86 0.63
N GLY A 111 -4.51 10.74 1.13
CA GLY A 111 -4.17 10.23 2.46
C GLY A 111 -2.66 9.99 2.61
N GLY A 112 -2.02 9.37 1.63
CA GLY A 112 -0.57 9.14 1.60
C GLY A 112 0.27 10.42 1.57
N ILE A 113 -0.17 11.45 0.84
CA ILE A 113 0.54 12.74 0.78
C ILE A 113 0.40 13.49 2.09
N SER A 114 -0.80 13.55 2.67
CA SER A 114 -1.02 14.15 3.99
C SER A 114 -0.25 13.42 5.09
N ALA A 115 -0.12 12.10 4.97
CA ALA A 115 0.67 11.24 5.85
C ALA A 115 2.18 11.51 5.75
N LYS A 116 2.70 11.90 4.58
CA LYS A 116 4.13 12.06 4.34
C LYS A 116 4.77 13.03 5.34
N ALA A 117 4.17 14.19 5.59
CA ALA A 117 4.71 15.16 6.53
C ALA A 117 4.72 14.64 7.97
N ILE A 118 3.67 13.92 8.38
CA ILE A 118 3.57 13.32 9.71
C ILE A 118 4.66 12.27 9.90
N VAL A 119 4.81 11.37 8.93
CA VAL A 119 5.80 10.28 9.01
C VAL A 119 7.23 10.83 8.88
N ALA A 120 7.48 11.79 8.01
CA ALA A 120 8.78 12.44 7.89
C ALA A 120 9.21 13.11 9.21
N LYS A 121 8.29 13.81 9.86
CA LYS A 121 8.51 14.40 11.18
C LYS A 121 8.76 13.34 12.24
N ALA A 122 8.04 12.22 12.21
CA ALA A 122 8.27 11.12 13.13
C ALA A 122 9.64 10.46 12.94
N VAL A 123 10.11 10.33 11.69
CA VAL A 123 11.46 9.86 11.37
C VAL A 123 12.53 10.82 11.89
N GLU A 124 12.36 12.12 11.65
CA GLU A 124 13.29 13.16 12.11
C GLU A 124 13.41 13.24 13.64
N ASN A 125 12.29 13.07 14.34
CA ASN A 125 12.23 13.19 15.81
C ASN A 125 12.39 11.84 16.54
N ALA A 126 12.73 10.76 15.83
CA ALA A 126 12.90 9.44 16.45
C ALA A 126 14.05 9.47 17.46
N GLU A 127 13.79 9.08 18.71
CA GLU A 127 14.82 9.01 19.76
C GLU A 127 15.87 7.93 19.45
N ASP A 128 15.42 6.80 18.89
CA ASP A 128 16.26 5.77 18.27
C ASP A 128 15.88 5.70 16.78
N PRO A 129 16.79 5.98 15.84
CA PRO A 129 16.47 5.98 14.40
C PRO A 129 15.97 4.62 13.88
N ARG A 130 16.16 3.54 14.64
CA ARG A 130 15.68 2.19 14.32
C ARG A 130 14.20 1.97 14.68
N VAL A 131 13.59 2.84 15.50
CA VAL A 131 12.19 2.71 15.94
C VAL A 131 11.44 4.01 15.70
N ILE A 132 10.49 3.99 14.76
CA ILE A 132 9.67 5.16 14.42
C ILE A 132 8.34 5.08 15.16
N VAL A 133 7.99 6.12 15.91
CA VAL A 133 6.71 6.18 16.63
C VAL A 133 5.73 7.10 15.91
N LEU A 134 4.51 6.62 15.67
CA LEU A 134 3.42 7.41 15.12
C LEU A 134 2.29 7.50 16.16
N GLU A 135 1.87 8.71 16.50
CA GLU A 135 0.79 8.95 17.49
C GLU A 135 -0.60 8.49 16.99
N GLN A 136 -0.73 8.23 15.69
CA GLN A 136 -1.92 7.68 15.06
C GLN A 136 -1.53 6.80 13.88
N TYR A 137 -2.35 5.79 13.56
CA TYR A 137 -2.11 5.01 12.35
C TYR A 137 -2.08 5.92 11.13
N THR A 138 -0.94 5.88 10.44
CA THR A 138 -0.66 6.69 9.28
C THR A 138 0.05 5.81 8.25
N PRO A 139 -0.34 5.81 6.96
CA PRO A 139 0.37 5.05 5.94
C PRO A 139 1.86 5.46 5.88
N TRP A 140 2.75 4.57 6.34
CA TRP A 140 4.13 4.93 6.65
C TRP A 140 5.19 4.28 5.76
N LYS A 141 4.92 3.09 5.21
CA LYS A 141 5.94 2.24 4.53
C LYS A 141 6.77 2.99 3.48
N ARG A 142 6.11 3.67 2.54
CA ARG A 142 6.80 4.43 1.47
C ARG A 142 7.69 5.53 2.04
N THR A 143 7.18 6.29 3.01
CA THR A 143 7.89 7.44 3.59
C THR A 143 9.05 7.00 4.47
N VAL A 144 8.85 5.99 5.33
CA VAL A 144 9.94 5.43 6.17
C VAL A 144 11.03 4.82 5.29
N HIS A 145 10.67 4.04 4.26
CA HIS A 145 11.64 3.44 3.34
C HIS A 145 12.47 4.50 2.59
N ALA A 146 11.83 5.60 2.17
CA ALA A 146 12.50 6.69 1.48
C ALA A 146 13.36 7.60 2.38
N LEU A 147 13.04 7.71 3.68
CA LEU A 147 13.68 8.67 4.59
C LEU A 147 14.58 8.04 5.65
N SER A 148 14.51 6.72 5.85
CA SER A 148 15.31 6.02 6.87
C SER A 148 15.83 4.68 6.36
N GLU A 149 17.15 4.58 6.29
CA GLU A 149 17.87 3.32 6.05
C GLU A 149 17.96 2.47 7.33
N GLU A 150 17.89 3.10 8.51
CA GLU A 150 18.10 2.46 9.81
C GLU A 150 16.82 1.91 10.44
N ALA A 151 15.65 2.44 10.07
CA ALA A 151 14.37 2.04 10.66
C ALA A 151 14.15 0.53 10.51
N LEU A 152 13.93 -0.16 11.63
CA LEU A 152 13.62 -1.59 11.72
C LEU A 152 12.17 -1.83 12.12
N TYR A 153 11.62 -0.96 12.98
CA TYR A 153 10.27 -1.09 13.52
C TYR A 153 9.51 0.23 13.46
N VAL A 154 8.19 0.14 13.32
CA VAL A 154 7.27 1.26 13.46
C VAL A 154 6.23 0.92 14.52
N VAL A 155 6.06 1.81 15.49
CA VAL A 155 5.11 1.69 16.60
C VAL A 155 3.97 2.69 16.42
N TYR A 156 2.72 2.21 16.50
CA TYR A 156 1.54 3.06 16.30
C TYR A 156 0.29 2.46 16.96
N PRO A 157 -0.72 3.27 17.32
CA PRO A 157 -1.99 2.75 17.83
C PRO A 157 -2.83 2.17 16.70
N SER A 158 -3.47 1.04 16.95
CA SER A 158 -4.53 0.52 16.08
C SER A 158 -5.76 1.42 16.15
N GLY A 159 -6.62 1.37 15.13
CA GLY A 159 -7.87 2.13 15.13
C GLY A 159 -8.83 1.81 16.29
N SER A 160 -8.59 0.70 17.01
CA SER A 160 -9.37 0.27 18.17
C SER A 160 -8.74 0.66 19.52
N GLY A 161 -7.58 1.33 19.54
CA GLY A 161 -6.88 1.73 20.77
C GLY A 161 -5.54 1.02 20.98
N PRO A 162 -5.49 -0.34 21.05
CA PRO A 162 -4.27 -1.07 21.35
C PRO A 162 -3.11 -0.76 20.40
N TRP A 163 -1.89 -0.85 20.88
CA TRP A 163 -0.69 -0.47 20.15
C TRP A 163 -0.09 -1.64 19.36
N ARG A 164 0.60 -1.29 18.28
CA ARG A 164 1.23 -2.25 17.36
C ARG A 164 2.69 -1.90 17.19
N ILE A 165 3.50 -2.94 17.11
CA ILE A 165 4.85 -2.89 16.56
C ILE A 165 4.83 -3.65 15.24
N GLN A 166 5.25 -3.01 14.17
CA GLN A 166 5.35 -3.60 12.84
C GLN A 166 6.77 -3.45 12.30
N THR A 167 7.26 -4.49 11.65
CA THR A 167 8.58 -4.52 10.99
C THR A 167 8.60 -3.65 9.73
N VAL A 168 9.75 -3.06 9.45
CA VAL A 168 10.03 -2.40 8.16
C VAL A 168 10.50 -3.45 7.16
N PRO A 169 9.83 -3.59 6.00
CA PRO A 169 10.24 -4.58 5.00
C PRO A 169 11.55 -4.16 4.32
N MET A 170 12.31 -5.14 3.85
CA MET A 170 13.52 -4.93 3.04
C MET A 170 13.21 -4.08 1.80
N GLU A 171 12.13 -4.47 1.10
CA GLU A 171 11.63 -3.77 -0.09
C GLU A 171 10.12 -3.55 0.00
N LEU A 172 9.63 -2.49 -0.63
CA LEU A 172 8.19 -2.20 -0.67
C LEU A 172 7.43 -3.33 -1.39
N GLY A 173 6.57 -4.03 -0.65
CA GLY A 173 5.80 -5.17 -1.17
C GLY A 173 6.44 -6.54 -0.93
N SER A 174 7.65 -6.58 -0.38
CA SER A 174 8.31 -7.82 0.07
C SER A 174 7.70 -8.36 1.38
N PHE A 175 7.83 -9.67 1.59
CA PHE A 175 7.54 -10.36 2.85
C PHE A 175 8.78 -10.50 3.76
N GLU A 176 9.96 -10.10 3.27
CA GLU A 176 11.21 -10.11 4.03
C GLU A 176 11.34 -8.80 4.82
N ASP A 177 11.59 -8.92 6.12
CA ASP A 177 11.76 -7.80 7.04
C ASP A 177 13.23 -7.43 7.19
N ARG A 178 13.53 -6.12 7.37
CA ARG A 178 14.88 -5.67 7.75
C ARG A 178 15.36 -6.33 9.04
N LYS A 179 14.43 -6.52 9.97
CA LYS A 179 14.60 -7.34 11.18
C LYS A 179 13.25 -7.84 11.66
N SER A 180 13.05 -9.16 11.66
CA SER A 180 11.85 -9.77 12.23
C SER A 180 11.75 -9.57 13.75
N LEU A 181 10.55 -9.71 14.30
CA LEU A 181 10.35 -9.80 15.76
C LEU A 181 11.00 -11.08 16.33
N PRO A 182 11.30 -11.15 17.64
CA PRO A 182 11.94 -12.30 18.26
C PRO A 182 11.26 -13.64 17.95
N THR A 183 12.05 -14.63 17.53
CA THR A 183 11.56 -15.96 17.16
C THR A 183 10.77 -16.66 18.28
N PRO A 184 11.07 -16.50 19.59
CA PRO A 184 10.24 -17.09 20.65
C PRO A 184 8.82 -16.53 20.73
N TRP A 185 8.51 -15.42 20.06
CA TRP A 185 7.17 -14.82 20.06
C TRP A 185 6.28 -15.39 18.95
N ALA A 186 6.83 -16.15 18.00
CA ALA A 186 6.13 -16.59 16.80
C ALA A 186 4.81 -17.30 17.14
N GLY A 187 3.69 -16.67 16.74
CA GLY A 187 2.35 -17.25 16.88
C GLY A 187 1.77 -17.21 18.29
N LEU A 188 2.48 -16.65 19.27
CA LEU A 188 2.01 -16.58 20.65
C LEU A 188 0.96 -15.48 20.82
N SER A 189 0.02 -15.73 21.75
CA SER A 189 -1.02 -14.76 22.10
C SER A 189 -1.30 -14.74 23.60
N ASN A 190 -1.71 -13.58 24.10
CA ASN A 190 -2.09 -13.33 25.49
C ASN A 190 -1.12 -14.00 26.47
N LYS A 191 -1.60 -14.90 27.32
CA LYS A 191 -0.83 -15.48 28.42
C LYS A 191 0.50 -16.10 27.98
N GLU A 192 0.53 -16.80 26.85
CA GLU A 192 1.78 -17.40 26.34
C GLU A 192 2.81 -16.34 25.95
N LEU A 193 2.36 -15.27 25.29
CA LEU A 193 3.24 -14.15 24.93
C LEU A 193 3.65 -13.35 26.18
N GLN A 194 2.73 -13.13 27.11
CA GLN A 194 2.98 -12.45 28.38
C GLN A 194 4.04 -13.21 29.20
N ASP A 195 3.96 -14.53 29.26
CA ASP A 195 4.91 -15.36 29.99
C ASP A 195 6.32 -15.31 29.37
N VAL A 196 6.43 -15.28 28.04
CA VAL A 196 7.72 -15.18 27.33
C VAL A 196 8.30 -13.77 27.37
N THR A 197 7.45 -12.74 27.36
CA THR A 197 7.89 -11.34 27.31
C THR A 197 8.06 -10.70 28.69
N GLY A 198 7.36 -11.21 29.70
CA GLY A 198 7.19 -10.54 31.00
C GLY A 198 6.34 -9.27 30.92
N ILE A 199 5.53 -9.08 29.87
CA ILE A 199 4.69 -7.90 29.64
C ILE A 199 3.23 -8.32 29.81
N ASP A 200 2.59 -7.89 30.89
CA ASP A 200 1.26 -8.36 31.32
C ASP A 200 0.11 -8.05 30.34
N ASP A 201 0.25 -7.01 29.52
CA ASP A 201 -0.74 -6.59 28.53
C ASP A 201 -0.29 -6.90 27.08
N ALA A 202 0.71 -7.77 26.89
CA ALA A 202 1.05 -8.28 25.57
C ALA A 202 -0.13 -9.09 25.02
N MET A 203 -0.51 -8.82 23.77
CA MET A 203 -1.73 -9.37 23.16
C MET A 203 -1.43 -10.47 22.15
N PHE A 204 -0.52 -10.24 21.21
CA PHE A 204 -0.18 -11.21 20.17
C PHE A 204 1.13 -10.88 19.45
N CYS A 205 1.71 -11.89 18.82
CA CYS A 205 2.70 -11.75 17.77
C CYS A 205 2.37 -12.71 16.63
N HIS A 206 2.35 -12.21 15.39
CA HIS A 206 2.05 -13.04 14.23
C HIS A 206 3.12 -14.13 14.05
N ASN A 207 2.73 -15.32 13.56
CA ASN A 207 3.66 -16.43 13.34
C ASN A 207 4.81 -16.09 12.37
N GLY A 208 4.53 -15.24 11.38
CA GLY A 208 5.53 -14.68 10.47
C GLY A 208 6.36 -13.52 11.03
N LEU A 209 6.24 -13.20 12.32
CA LEU A 209 7.10 -12.25 13.05
C LEU A 209 7.17 -10.80 12.51
N PHE A 210 6.30 -10.42 11.58
CA PHE A 210 6.27 -9.06 11.01
C PHE A 210 5.42 -8.05 11.82
N ILE A 211 4.58 -8.53 12.74
CA ILE A 211 3.71 -7.67 13.55
C ILE A 211 3.38 -8.31 14.90
N GLY A 212 3.31 -7.47 15.92
CA GLY A 212 2.79 -7.80 17.25
C GLY A 212 2.13 -6.59 17.89
N GLY A 213 1.68 -6.75 19.14
CA GLY A 213 1.11 -5.63 19.87
C GLY A 213 0.81 -5.92 21.34
N ALA A 214 0.66 -4.83 22.07
CA ALA A 214 0.21 -4.78 23.46
C ALA A 214 -0.94 -3.77 23.60
N GLU A 215 -1.62 -3.78 24.75
CA GLU A 215 -2.69 -2.80 25.02
C GLU A 215 -2.14 -1.37 25.06
N THR A 216 -0.98 -1.17 25.70
CA THR A 216 -0.40 0.15 25.96
C THR A 216 0.78 0.50 25.06
N PHE A 217 1.04 1.82 24.94
CA PHE A 217 2.20 2.37 24.25
C PHE A 217 3.49 1.88 24.92
N GLU A 218 3.56 2.01 26.24
CA GLU A 218 4.72 1.69 27.06
C GLU A 218 5.14 0.23 26.89
N SER A 219 4.18 -0.69 26.90
CA SER A 219 4.44 -2.10 26.67
C SER A 219 4.86 -2.40 25.24
N THR A 220 4.27 -1.73 24.25
CA THR A 220 4.70 -1.90 22.86
C THR A 220 6.12 -1.36 22.62
N MET A 221 6.50 -0.27 23.29
CA MET A 221 7.88 0.24 23.27
C MET A 221 8.86 -0.70 23.98
N LYS A 222 8.46 -1.35 25.08
CA LYS A 222 9.25 -2.43 25.70
C LYS A 222 9.45 -3.59 24.72
N MET A 223 8.40 -4.00 24.00
CA MET A 223 8.53 -5.02 22.96
C MET A 223 9.53 -4.58 21.86
N ALA A 224 9.48 -3.31 21.42
CA ALA A 224 10.45 -2.79 20.45
C ALA A 224 11.90 -2.85 20.97
N ALA A 225 12.12 -2.44 22.23
CA ALA A 225 13.45 -2.50 22.85
C ALA A 225 13.97 -3.95 22.97
N MET A 226 13.11 -4.89 23.37
CA MET A 226 13.44 -6.32 23.41
C MET A 226 13.77 -6.86 22.01
N ALA A 227 12.99 -6.49 21.00
CA ALA A 227 13.21 -6.91 19.62
C ALA A 227 14.53 -6.38 19.05
N LEU A 228 14.89 -5.12 19.35
CA LEU A 228 16.19 -4.55 18.97
C LEU A 228 17.35 -5.33 19.55
N GLN A 229 17.28 -5.71 20.83
CA GLN A 229 18.33 -6.42 21.56
C GLN A 229 18.40 -7.91 21.23
N PHE A 230 17.28 -8.51 20.80
CA PHE A 230 17.22 -9.92 20.43
C PHE A 230 18.16 -10.19 19.25
N GLN A 231 19.07 -11.15 19.45
CA GLN A 231 19.85 -11.75 18.40
C GLN A 231 19.28 -13.13 18.17
N ALA A 232 18.89 -13.42 16.93
CA ALA A 232 18.54 -14.79 16.58
C ALA A 232 19.78 -15.65 16.79
N GLU A 233 19.62 -16.80 17.46
CA GLU A 233 20.67 -17.81 17.46
C GLU A 233 20.89 -18.23 16.00
N GLU A 234 22.13 -18.13 15.52
CA GLU A 234 22.49 -18.68 14.21
C GLU A 234 22.23 -20.18 14.25
N ALA A 235 21.28 -20.63 13.44
CA ALA A 235 20.96 -22.05 13.25
C ALA A 235 22.03 -22.76 12.40
#